data_AF-A0A7R9V527-F1
#
_entry.id   AF-A0A7R9V527-F1
#
_cell.length_a   1.000
_cell.length_b   1.000
_cell.length_c   1.000
_cell.angle_alpha   90.00
_cell.angle_beta   90.00
_cell.angle_gamma   90.00
#
_symmetry.space_group_name_H-M   'P 1'
#
loop_
_entity.id
_entity.type
_entity.pdbx_description
1 polymer ?
#
loop_
_entity_poly.entity_id
_entity_poly.type
_entity_poly.pdbx_seq_one_letter_code
_entity_poly.pdbx_strand_id
1 'polypeptide(L)'
;ANRLPDTDRSGQLLMSWMRAFNDHFFRCDVCHEHLAKGLASPKAVAVSSRRDAIMWLWEFHNEVNARLMKVEAKYGHSSSGDPNVPKTIWPGADICPKCGGEPVLAAAQAAAQAAQADAPLEQTHVSDSWNKETV
;
A
#
# COMPACT_ATOMS: atom_id res chain seq x y z
N ALA A 1 6.11 19.90 10.27
CA ALA A 1 4.75 19.36 10.07
C ALA A 1 4.41 18.34 11.15
N ASN A 2 3.43 18.66 12.00
CA ASN A 2 2.97 17.82 13.11
C ASN A 2 2.33 16.56 12.54
N ARG A 3 2.96 15.40 12.73
CA ARG A 3 2.30 14.11 12.51
C ARG A 3 1.07 14.06 13.43
N LEU A 4 -0.03 13.46 12.99
CA LEU A 4 -1.15 13.18 13.89
C LEU A 4 -0.60 12.48 15.14
N PRO A 5 -1.04 12.87 16.35
CA PRO A 5 -0.56 12.25 17.59
C PRO A 5 -0.72 10.74 17.48
N ASP A 6 0.22 9.94 17.97
CA ASP A 6 0.09 8.48 17.94
C ASP A 6 -0.88 8.05 19.04
N THR A 7 -2.16 8.00 18.71
CA THR A 7 -3.22 7.59 19.63
C THR A 7 -3.99 6.44 19.03
N ASP A 8 -4.67 5.68 19.88
CA ASP A 8 -5.54 4.57 19.48
C ASP A 8 -6.71 5.00 18.58
N ARG A 9 -6.95 6.31 18.42
CA ARG A 9 -7.99 6.88 17.55
C ARG A 9 -7.45 7.50 16.26
N SER A 10 -6.14 7.57 16.09
CA SER A 10 -5.53 8.27 14.95
C SER A 10 -5.83 7.61 13.61
N GLY A 11 -6.06 6.28 13.61
CA GLY A 11 -6.55 5.58 12.44
C GLY A 11 -7.99 5.95 12.11
N GLN A 12 -8.88 5.97 13.10
CA GLN A 12 -10.29 6.36 12.90
C GLN A 12 -10.42 7.78 12.32
N LEU A 13 -9.58 8.71 12.78
CA LEU A 13 -9.54 10.07 12.25
C LEU A 13 -9.11 10.09 10.78
N LEU A 14 -8.05 9.35 10.43
CA LEU A 14 -7.59 9.22 9.04
C LEU A 14 -8.69 8.62 8.15
N MET A 15 -9.33 7.53 8.58
CA MET A 15 -10.39 6.86 7.82
C MET A 15 -11.60 7.78 7.62
N SER A 16 -11.97 8.58 8.63
CA SER A 16 -13.03 9.58 8.51
C SER A 16 -12.68 10.66 7.47
N TRP A 17 -11.43 11.14 7.49
CA TRP A 17 -10.94 12.11 6.52
C TRP A 17 -10.93 11.56 5.10
N MET A 18 -10.54 10.30 4.92
CA MET A 18 -10.57 9.65 3.60
C MET A 18 -11.97 9.53 3.02
N ARG A 19 -12.98 9.21 3.84
CA ARG A 19 -14.39 9.20 3.43
C ARG A 19 -14.82 10.59 2.96
N ALA A 20 -14.60 11.61 3.79
CA ALA A 20 -14.94 12.98 3.44
C ALA A 20 -14.20 13.47 2.17
N PHE A 21 -12.92 13.13 2.02
CA PHE A 21 -12.16 13.46 0.82
C PHE A 21 -12.73 12.79 -0.43
N ASN A 22 -13.02 11.49 -0.32
CA ASN A 22 -13.65 10.74 -1.40
C ASN A 22 -14.96 11.41 -1.81
N ASP A 23 -15.87 11.62 -0.86
CA ASP A 23 -17.23 12.08 -1.13
C ASP A 23 -17.32 13.51 -1.67
N HIS A 24 -16.34 14.37 -1.37
CA HIS A 24 -16.43 15.79 -1.69
C HIS A 24 -15.39 16.27 -2.73
N PHE A 25 -14.27 15.58 -2.90
CA PHE A 25 -13.14 16.11 -3.68
C PHE A 25 -12.57 15.12 -4.70
N PHE A 26 -12.83 13.82 -4.60
CA PHE A 26 -12.21 12.84 -5.48
C PHE A 26 -12.96 12.70 -6.80
N ARG A 27 -12.40 13.30 -7.87
CA ARG A 27 -13.12 13.58 -9.13
C ARG A 27 -13.30 12.41 -10.11
N CYS A 28 -12.55 11.32 -9.98
CA CYS A 28 -12.71 10.20 -10.90
C CYS A 28 -13.91 9.36 -10.46
N ASP A 29 -15.06 9.45 -11.14
CA ASP A 29 -16.31 8.77 -10.73
C ASP A 29 -16.12 7.26 -10.48
N VAL A 30 -15.50 6.57 -11.42
CA VAL A 30 -15.24 5.11 -11.30
C VAL A 30 -14.26 4.82 -10.16
N CYS A 31 -13.25 5.67 -9.95
CA CYS A 31 -12.29 5.48 -8.88
C CYS A 31 -12.93 5.76 -7.51
N HIS A 32 -13.77 6.80 -7.45
CA HIS A 32 -14.56 7.20 -6.31
C HIS A 32 -15.46 6.06 -5.84
N GLU A 33 -16.20 5.41 -6.75
CA GLU A 33 -17.04 4.27 -6.39
C GLU A 33 -16.23 3.09 -5.81
N HIS A 34 -15.07 2.81 -6.39
CA HIS A 34 -14.20 1.74 -5.88
C HIS A 34 -13.61 2.09 -4.51
N LEU A 35 -13.19 3.33 -4.30
CA LEU A 35 -12.68 3.79 -3.01
C LEU A 35 -13.78 3.82 -1.95
N ALA A 36 -14.99 4.28 -2.29
CA ALA A 36 -16.15 4.23 -1.42
C ALA A 36 -16.47 2.79 -0.97
N LYS A 37 -16.47 1.82 -1.91
CA LYS A 37 -16.64 0.39 -1.60
C LYS A 37 -15.54 -0.13 -0.68
N GLY A 38 -14.28 0.24 -0.94
CA GLY A 38 -13.14 -0.12 -0.08
C GLY A 38 -13.28 0.44 1.34
N LEU A 39 -13.61 1.73 1.45
CA LEU A 39 -13.83 2.41 2.72
C LEU A 39 -15.02 1.84 3.51
N ALA A 40 -16.05 1.32 2.82
CA ALA A 40 -17.18 0.65 3.45
C ALA A 40 -16.90 -0.82 3.85
N SER A 41 -15.73 -1.38 3.50
CA SER A 41 -15.40 -2.77 3.82
C SER A 41 -15.30 -3.03 5.32
N PRO A 42 -15.57 -4.26 5.81
CA PRO A 42 -15.40 -4.61 7.22
C PRO A 42 -14.00 -4.31 7.76
N LYS A 43 -12.96 -4.51 6.94
CA LYS A 43 -11.57 -4.23 7.30
C LYS A 43 -11.33 -2.74 7.50
N ALA A 44 -11.87 -1.89 6.62
CA ALA A 44 -11.79 -0.43 6.75
C ALA A 44 -12.55 0.09 7.98
N VAL A 45 -13.69 -0.52 8.30
CA VAL A 45 -14.51 -0.16 9.48
C VAL A 45 -13.83 -0.55 10.79
N ALA A 46 -13.05 -1.63 10.79
CA ALA A 46 -12.33 -2.11 11.97
C ALA A 46 -11.02 -1.34 12.29
N VAL A 47 -10.59 -0.42 11.42
CA VAL A 47 -9.37 0.38 11.64
C VAL A 47 -9.51 1.27 12.87
N SER A 48 -8.63 1.09 13.86
CA SER A 48 -8.57 1.95 15.05
C SER A 48 -7.28 2.74 15.13
N SER A 49 -6.14 2.05 15.17
CA SER A 49 -4.84 2.66 15.40
C SER A 49 -4.26 3.28 14.13
N ARG A 50 -3.25 4.15 14.30
CA ARG A 50 -2.47 4.67 13.16
C ARG A 50 -1.87 3.55 12.32
N ARG A 51 -1.35 2.50 12.98
CA ARG A 51 -0.75 1.34 12.29
C ARG A 51 -1.78 0.62 11.43
N ASP A 52 -2.98 0.38 11.96
CA ASP A 52 -4.05 -0.29 11.22
C ASP A 52 -4.43 0.50 9.97
N ALA A 53 -4.52 1.84 10.08
CA ALA A 53 -4.86 2.69 8.95
C ALA A 53 -3.78 2.67 7.86
N ILE A 54 -2.51 2.69 8.24
CA ILE A 54 -1.38 2.57 7.29
C ILE A 54 -1.41 1.21 6.60
N MET A 55 -1.61 0.13 7.36
CA MET A 55 -1.67 -1.22 6.80
C MET A 55 -2.87 -1.39 5.87
N TRP A 56 -4.05 -0.92 6.27
CA TRP A 56 -5.25 -0.97 5.43
C TRP A 56 -5.05 -0.18 4.13
N LEU A 57 -4.46 1.02 4.21
CA LEU A 57 -4.14 1.83 3.03
C LEU A 57 -3.21 1.09 2.07
N TRP A 58 -2.14 0.49 2.59
CA TRP A 58 -1.18 -0.27 1.80
C TRP A 58 -1.83 -1.49 1.13
N GLU A 59 -2.61 -2.26 1.86
CA GLU A 59 -3.31 -3.44 1.32
C GLU A 59 -4.34 -3.03 0.27
N PHE A 60 -5.17 -2.04 0.56
CA PHE A 60 -6.18 -1.55 -0.38
C PHE A 60 -5.55 -0.99 -1.66
N HIS A 61 -4.44 -0.28 -1.55
CA HIS A 61 -3.70 0.20 -2.73
C HIS A 61 -3.19 -0.97 -3.57
N ASN A 62 -2.73 -2.05 -2.93
CA ASN A 62 -2.30 -3.25 -3.65
C ASN A 62 -3.46 -4.04 -4.28
N GLU A 63 -4.64 -4.05 -3.68
CA GLU A 63 -5.86 -4.57 -4.31
C GLU A 63 -6.20 -3.77 -5.60
N VAL A 64 -6.07 -2.44 -5.54
CA VAL A 64 -6.23 -1.57 -6.71
C VAL A 64 -5.17 -1.87 -7.77
N ASN A 65 -3.90 -2.02 -7.39
CA ASN A 65 -2.83 -2.38 -8.32
C ASN A 65 -3.11 -3.73 -8.99
N ALA A 66 -3.47 -4.76 -8.23
CA ALA A 66 -3.79 -6.09 -8.76
C ALA A 66 -4.95 -6.05 -9.76
N ARG A 67 -5.96 -5.21 -9.52
CA ARG A 67 -7.07 -5.00 -10.47
C ARG A 67 -6.58 -4.29 -11.74
N LEU A 68 -5.82 -3.20 -11.59
CA LEU A 68 -5.36 -2.40 -12.73
C LEU A 68 -4.33 -3.13 -13.58
N MET A 69 -3.49 -4.00 -13.01
CA MET A 69 -2.62 -4.93 -13.74
C MET A 69 -3.39 -5.75 -14.77
N LYS A 70 -4.57 -6.27 -14.39
CA LYS A 70 -5.42 -7.06 -15.29
C LYS A 70 -6.02 -6.19 -16.40
N VAL A 71 -6.34 -4.93 -16.10
CA VAL A 71 -6.83 -3.96 -17.09
C VAL A 71 -5.73 -3.63 -18.09
N GLU A 72 -4.53 -3.30 -17.59
CA GLU A 72 -3.34 -3.01 -18.40
C GLU A 72 -2.97 -4.19 -19.30
N ALA A 73 -2.95 -5.41 -18.76
CA ALA A 73 -2.68 -6.61 -19.54
C ALA A 73 -3.74 -6.89 -20.62
N LYS A 74 -5.01 -6.60 -20.34
CA LYS A 74 -6.12 -6.85 -21.26
C LYS A 74 -6.20 -5.83 -22.40
N TYR A 75 -5.93 -4.56 -22.10
CA TYR A 75 -6.16 -3.45 -23.02
C TYR A 75 -4.86 -2.77 -23.51
N GLY A 76 -3.70 -3.23 -23.05
CA GLY A 76 -2.39 -2.62 -23.35
C GLY A 76 -2.13 -1.32 -22.58
N HIS A 77 -3.13 -0.80 -21.87
CA HIS A 77 -3.04 0.36 -20.99
C HIS A 77 -4.20 0.33 -19.99
N SER A 78 -4.05 1.05 -18.86
CA SER A 78 -5.22 1.54 -18.13
C SER A 78 -5.59 2.92 -18.69
N SER A 79 -6.84 3.34 -18.60
CA SER A 79 -7.28 4.63 -19.16
C SER A 79 -6.58 5.84 -18.52
N SER A 80 -5.85 5.65 -17.42
CA SER A 80 -5.18 6.69 -16.64
C SER A 80 -3.78 6.33 -16.15
N GLY A 81 -3.22 5.17 -16.52
CA GLY A 81 -1.90 4.72 -16.06
C GLY A 81 -0.77 5.17 -16.97
N ASP A 82 0.37 5.53 -16.37
CA ASP A 82 1.62 5.78 -17.09
C ASP A 82 2.20 4.46 -17.61
N PRO A 83 2.38 4.28 -18.93
CA PRO A 83 2.96 3.07 -19.50
C PRO A 83 4.38 2.76 -19.01
N ASN A 84 5.12 3.78 -18.55
CA ASN A 84 6.48 3.61 -18.01
C ASN A 84 6.49 3.17 -16.54
N VAL A 85 5.33 3.20 -15.88
CA VAL A 85 5.17 2.81 -14.47
C VAL A 85 4.02 1.80 -14.36
N PRO A 86 4.21 0.57 -14.89
CA PRO A 86 3.18 -0.45 -14.86
C PRO A 86 2.80 -0.78 -13.42
N LYS A 87 1.53 -1.11 -13.18
CA LYS A 87 1.10 -1.48 -11.83
C LYS A 87 1.74 -2.80 -11.42
N THR A 88 2.22 -2.85 -10.18
CA THR A 88 2.79 -4.04 -9.55
C THR A 88 2.31 -4.10 -8.11
N ILE A 89 2.43 -5.27 -7.48
CA ILE A 89 2.27 -5.36 -6.04
C ILE A 89 3.48 -4.69 -5.40
N TRP A 90 3.22 -3.69 -4.56
CA TRP A 90 4.22 -2.91 -3.88
C TRP A 90 4.36 -3.35 -2.41
N PRO A 91 5.59 -3.41 -1.86
CA PRO A 91 6.86 -3.21 -2.55
C PRO A 91 7.25 -4.45 -3.35
N GLY A 92 7.97 -4.22 -4.46
CA GLY A 92 8.65 -5.31 -5.16
C GLY A 92 9.79 -5.87 -4.30
N ALA A 93 10.21 -7.10 -4.60
CA ALA A 93 11.31 -7.77 -3.88
C ALA A 93 12.66 -7.05 -4.05
N ASP A 94 12.81 -6.27 -5.11
CA ASP A 94 13.95 -5.39 -5.37
C ASP A 94 14.08 -4.25 -4.35
N ILE A 95 12.95 -3.74 -3.85
CA ILE A 95 12.91 -2.63 -2.88
C ILE A 95 12.79 -3.17 -1.44
N CYS A 96 12.02 -4.25 -1.25
CA CYS A 96 11.93 -4.91 0.04
C CYS A 96 11.86 -6.44 -0.12
N PRO A 97 13.03 -7.12 -0.10
CA PRO A 97 13.11 -8.58 -0.18
C PRO A 97 12.31 -9.29 0.92
N LYS A 98 12.14 -8.63 2.08
CA LYS A 98 11.48 -9.18 3.26
C LYS A 98 9.96 -8.94 3.34
N CYS A 99 9.39 -8.17 2.41
CA CYS A 99 7.99 -7.72 2.51
C CYS A 99 7.00 -8.63 1.77
N GLY A 100 7.48 -9.57 0.95
CA GLY A 100 6.63 -10.50 0.23
C GLY A 100 6.02 -11.59 1.13
N GLY A 101 4.89 -12.18 0.71
CA GLY A 101 4.36 -13.39 1.35
C GLY A 101 5.32 -14.59 1.20
N GLU A 102 5.11 -15.67 1.95
CA GLU A 102 6.04 -16.82 2.04
C GLU A 102 6.69 -17.29 0.71
N PRO A 103 5.98 -17.42 -0.42
CA PRO A 103 6.60 -17.85 -1.68
C PRO A 103 7.61 -16.83 -2.23
N VAL A 104 7.33 -15.54 -2.04
CA VAL A 104 8.19 -14.42 -2.46
C VAL A 104 9.33 -14.23 -1.47
N LEU A 105 9.06 -14.45 -0.18
CA LEU A 105 10.07 -14.43 0.88
C LEU A 105 11.09 -15.55 0.71
N ALA A 106 10.65 -16.76 0.38
CA ALA A 106 11.53 -17.90 0.12
C ALA A 106 12.39 -17.68 -1.14
N ALA A 107 11.81 -17.13 -2.21
CA ALA A 107 12.56 -16.79 -3.42
C ALA A 107 13.57 -15.65 -3.17
N ALA A 108 13.18 -14.62 -2.42
CA ALA A 108 14.05 -13.52 -2.02
C ALA A 108 15.15 -13.98 -1.04
N GLN A 109 14.85 -14.89 -0.13
CA GLN A 109 15.81 -15.52 0.78
C GLN A 109 16.80 -16.42 0.03
N ALA A 110 16.34 -17.20 -0.94
CA ALA A 110 17.23 -18.01 -1.79
C ALA A 110 18.15 -17.12 -2.63
N ALA A 111 17.64 -16.00 -3.16
CA ALA A 111 18.45 -15.01 -3.86
C ALA A 111 19.42 -14.26 -2.94
N ALA A 112 19.02 -13.95 -1.69
CA ALA A 112 19.86 -13.29 -0.69
C ALA A 112 20.91 -14.24 -0.07
N GLN A 113 20.60 -15.53 0.09
CA GLN A 113 21.55 -16.56 0.54
C GLN A 113 22.62 -16.82 -0.51
N ALA A 114 22.32 -16.62 -1.79
CA ALA A 114 23.33 -16.59 -2.84
C ALA A 114 24.20 -15.32 -2.79
N ALA A 115 23.85 -14.31 -1.98
CA ALA A 115 24.42 -12.96 -2.05
C ALA A 115 25.06 -12.42 -0.76
N GLN A 116 24.96 -13.05 0.42
CA GLN A 116 25.54 -12.48 1.65
C GLN A 116 26.36 -13.44 2.52
N ALA A 117 27.66 -13.15 2.60
CA ALA A 117 28.40 -13.17 3.85
C ALA A 117 28.09 -11.87 4.64
N ASP A 118 27.75 -12.05 5.92
CA ASP A 118 27.82 -11.13 7.06
C ASP A 118 27.10 -9.75 6.99
N ALA A 119 25.84 -9.70 7.45
CA ALA A 119 25.31 -8.61 8.31
C ALA A 119 23.93 -8.98 8.94
N PRO A 120 23.60 -8.51 10.16
CA PRO A 120 22.41 -8.95 10.90
C PRO A 120 21.12 -8.20 10.50
N LEU A 121 20.00 -8.90 10.63
CA LEU A 121 18.66 -8.52 10.17
C LEU A 121 17.87 -7.75 11.24
N GLU A 122 17.71 -6.42 11.11
CA GLU A 122 16.63 -5.68 11.80
C GLU A 122 15.38 -5.59 10.92
N GLN A 123 14.20 -5.61 11.56
CA GLN A 123 12.88 -5.62 10.93
C GLN A 123 12.21 -4.25 11.02
N THR A 124 12.34 -3.40 9.99
CA THR A 124 11.54 -2.17 9.83
C THR A 124 11.34 -1.89 8.34
N HIS A 125 10.14 -2.09 7.76
CA HIS A 125 10.04 -2.16 6.28
C HIS A 125 8.78 -1.64 5.57
N VAL A 126 7.77 -1.06 6.24
CA VAL A 126 6.68 -0.32 5.54
C VAL A 126 6.53 1.11 6.04
N SER A 127 6.70 1.38 7.33
CA SER A 127 6.70 2.74 7.88
C SER A 127 7.84 3.61 7.35
N ASP A 128 8.95 2.98 7.00
CA ASP A 128 10.22 3.66 6.76
C ASP A 128 10.26 4.30 5.38
N SER A 129 9.57 3.72 4.39
CA SER A 129 9.39 4.34 3.07
C SER A 129 8.57 5.63 3.12
N TRP A 130 7.83 5.86 4.21
CA TRP A 130 7.03 7.06 4.45
C TRP A 130 7.63 7.93 5.58
N ASN A 131 8.92 7.79 5.85
CA ASN A 131 9.63 8.68 6.76
C ASN A 131 9.99 10.02 6.08
N LYS A 132 10.12 11.09 6.87
CA LYS A 132 10.43 12.44 6.38
C LYS A 132 11.86 12.59 5.84
N GLU A 133 12.72 11.61 6.08
CA GLU A 133 14.13 11.63 5.65
C GLU A 133 14.31 11.00 4.26
N THR A 134 13.25 10.40 3.71
CA THR A 134 13.24 9.72 2.40
C THR A 134 12.33 10.42 1.37
N VAL A 135 11.82 11.63 1.66
CA VAL A 135 11.03 12.48 0.75
C VAL A 135 11.58 13.89 0.72
#